data_AF-A0A7W2NPH7-F1
#
_entry.id   AF-A0A7W2NPH7-F1
#
_cell.length_a   1.000
_cell.length_b   1.000
_cell.length_c   1.000
_cell.angle_alpha   90.00
_cell.angle_beta   90.00
_cell.angle_gamma   90.00
#
_symmetry.space_group_name_H-M   'P 1'
#
loop_
_entity.id
_entity.type
_entity.pdbx_description
1 polymer ?
#
loop_
_entity_poly.entity_id
_entity_poly.type
_entity_poly.pdbx_seq_one_letter_code
_entity_poly.pdbx_strand_id
1 'polypeptide(L)'
;MSTENKDELGMWDEAMDEQASAESAKAVELEELQEDSGNISGAEKSKLDAILDIPVTISMEVGRSHISIRNLLQLNQGSVVELDRVAGESLDVMVNGTLIAHGEVVVVNDKFGIRLTDVISQVERIKKLK
;
A
#
# COMPACT_ATOMS: atom_id res chain seq x y z
N MET A 1 -10.71 -48.31 67.03
CA MET A 1 -10.87 -47.87 65.63
C MET A 1 -11.21 -46.40 65.66
N SER A 2 -10.36 -45.55 65.09
CA SER A 2 -10.62 -44.19 64.56
C SER A 2 -9.39 -43.30 64.80
N THR A 3 -8.42 -43.41 63.93
CA THR A 3 -7.51 -42.30 63.54
C THR A 3 -7.46 -42.31 62.01
N GLU A 4 -7.06 -41.18 61.43
CA GLU A 4 -7.02 -40.88 59.99
C GLU A 4 -8.35 -40.43 59.38
N ASN A 5 -8.70 -39.16 59.64
CA ASN A 5 -9.38 -38.34 58.63
C ASN A 5 -9.31 -36.83 58.90
N LYS A 6 -8.13 -36.30 59.26
CA LYS A 6 -7.98 -34.86 59.55
C LYS A 6 -6.92 -34.12 58.74
N ASP A 7 -6.09 -34.84 57.99
CA ASP A 7 -4.98 -34.25 57.22
C ASP A 7 -5.35 -33.96 55.76
N GLU A 8 -6.40 -34.58 55.20
CA GLU A 8 -6.83 -34.34 53.81
C GLU A 8 -7.60 -33.02 53.61
N LEU A 9 -8.22 -32.49 54.67
CA LEU A 9 -9.04 -31.27 54.61
C LEU A 9 -8.19 -30.00 54.51
N GLY A 10 -6.99 -29.97 55.10
CA GLY A 10 -6.11 -28.80 55.05
C GLY A 10 -5.43 -28.60 53.69
N MET A 11 -5.13 -29.69 52.98
CA MET A 11 -4.44 -29.64 51.68
C MET A 11 -5.36 -29.13 50.55
N TRP A 12 -6.68 -29.23 50.73
CA TRP A 12 -7.66 -28.69 49.79
C TRP A 12 -7.99 -27.22 50.07
N ASP A 13 -7.97 -26.79 51.33
CA ASP A 13 -8.12 -25.37 51.69
C ASP A 13 -6.93 -24.54 51.18
N GLU A 14 -5.70 -25.06 51.31
CA GLU A 14 -4.49 -24.33 50.91
C GLU A 14 -4.32 -24.22 49.39
N ALA A 15 -4.73 -25.25 48.63
CA ALA A 15 -4.74 -25.22 47.16
C ALA A 15 -5.84 -24.30 46.59
N MET A 16 -6.96 -24.15 47.29
CA MET A 16 -8.05 -23.24 46.91
C MET A 16 -7.68 -21.77 47.14
N ASP A 17 -6.97 -21.47 48.23
CA ASP A 17 -6.49 -20.11 48.54
C ASP A 17 -5.40 -19.62 47.56
N GLU A 18 -4.57 -20.52 47.02
CA GLU A 18 -3.60 -20.18 45.96
C GLU A 18 -4.29 -19.80 44.63
N GLN A 19 -5.39 -20.46 44.26
CA GLN A 19 -6.15 -20.10 43.05
C GLN A 19 -6.90 -18.78 43.21
N ALA A 20 -7.38 -18.46 44.42
CA ALA A 20 -8.10 -17.21 44.69
C ALA A 20 -7.21 -15.95 44.54
N SER A 21 -5.89 -16.08 44.77
CA SER A 21 -4.95 -14.96 44.63
C SER A 21 -4.40 -14.78 43.20
N ALA A 22 -4.53 -15.79 42.33
CA ALA A 22 -4.02 -15.76 40.95
C ALA A 22 -5.03 -15.21 39.92
N GLU A 23 -6.31 -15.05 40.26
CA GLU A 23 -7.35 -14.53 39.35
C GLU A 23 -7.61 -13.02 39.46
N SER A 24 -6.66 -12.25 40.00
CA SER A 24 -6.62 -10.79 39.81
C SER A 24 -6.10 -10.40 38.42
N ALA A 25 -6.64 -11.01 37.36
CA ALA A 25 -6.52 -10.47 36.02
C ALA A 25 -7.57 -9.35 35.90
N LYS A 26 -7.14 -8.09 36.08
CA LYS A 26 -7.97 -6.93 35.72
C LYS A 26 -8.42 -7.10 34.28
N ALA A 27 -9.72 -7.35 34.09
CA ALA A 27 -10.33 -7.23 32.78
C ALA A 27 -10.07 -5.80 32.30
N VAL A 28 -9.20 -5.68 31.30
CA VAL A 28 -9.03 -4.43 30.57
C VAL A 28 -10.33 -4.23 29.81
N GLU A 29 -11.14 -3.27 30.26
CA GLU A 29 -12.20 -2.72 29.42
C GLU A 29 -11.49 -2.17 28.18
N LEU A 30 -11.64 -2.88 27.06
CA LEU A 30 -11.24 -2.38 25.76
C LEU A 30 -12.02 -1.07 25.56
N GLU A 31 -11.35 0.06 25.72
CA GLU A 31 -11.86 1.33 25.22
C GLU A 31 -12.21 1.10 23.75
N GLU A 32 -13.51 1.10 23.48
CA GLU A 32 -14.06 1.12 22.13
C GLU A 32 -13.27 2.20 21.40
N LEU A 33 -12.49 1.78 20.40
CA LEU A 33 -11.84 2.70 19.50
C LEU A 33 -12.99 3.52 18.92
N GLN A 34 -13.18 4.74 19.43
CA GLN A 34 -13.96 5.73 18.74
C GLN A 34 -13.24 5.90 17.43
N GLU A 35 -13.81 5.27 16.40
CA GLU A 35 -13.53 5.63 15.03
C GLU A 35 -13.88 7.10 14.97
N ASP A 36 -12.85 7.94 15.12
CA ASP A 36 -12.84 9.31 14.66
C ASP A 36 -12.82 9.23 13.13
N SER A 37 -13.87 8.61 12.58
CA SER A 37 -14.38 8.80 11.25
C SER A 37 -14.84 10.25 11.22
N GLY A 38 -13.85 11.15 11.25
CA GLY A 38 -14.05 12.58 11.19
C GLY A 38 -15.03 12.82 10.08
N ASN A 39 -16.24 13.21 10.46
CA ASN A 39 -17.36 13.32 9.54
C ASN A 39 -16.97 14.40 8.54
N ILE A 40 -16.45 13.97 7.40
CA ILE A 40 -15.91 14.86 6.36
C ILE A 40 -17.07 15.78 6.00
N SER A 41 -16.97 17.06 6.39
CA SER A 41 -18.08 18.00 6.20
C SER A 41 -18.50 18.01 4.74
N GLY A 42 -19.77 18.25 4.43
CA GLY A 42 -20.24 18.25 3.04
C GLY A 42 -19.40 19.15 2.12
N ALA A 43 -18.85 20.25 2.66
CA ALA A 43 -17.94 21.15 1.96
C ALA A 43 -16.54 20.55 1.69
N GLU A 44 -16.02 19.73 2.60
CA GLU A 44 -14.75 19.01 2.43
C GLU A 44 -14.90 17.87 1.42
N LYS A 45 -16.06 17.17 1.40
CA LYS A 45 -16.39 16.19 0.35
C LYS A 45 -16.47 16.85 -1.03
N SER A 46 -17.20 17.97 -1.15
CA SER A 46 -17.27 18.71 -2.42
C SER A 46 -15.92 19.22 -2.92
N LYS A 47 -15.00 19.59 -2.01
CA LYS A 47 -13.63 19.97 -2.38
C LYS A 47 -12.81 18.77 -2.86
N LEU A 48 -12.93 17.61 -2.22
CA LEU A 48 -12.31 16.38 -2.70
C LEU A 48 -12.87 15.99 -4.07
N ASP A 49 -14.18 16.04 -4.25
CA ASP A 49 -14.85 15.73 -5.52
C ASP A 49 -14.33 16.63 -6.65
N ALA A 50 -14.11 17.92 -6.38
CA ALA A 50 -13.52 18.84 -7.35
C ALA A 50 -12.05 18.50 -7.72
N ILE A 51 -11.27 17.90 -6.81
CA ILE A 51 -9.89 17.47 -7.07
C ILE A 51 -9.86 16.18 -7.91
N LEU A 52 -10.86 15.31 -7.75
CA LEU A 52 -10.95 14.05 -8.50
C LEU A 52 -11.11 14.27 -10.01
N ASP A 53 -11.67 15.41 -10.43
CA ASP A 53 -11.91 15.75 -11.84
C ASP A 53 -10.72 16.45 -12.53
N ILE A 54 -9.58 16.60 -11.86
CA ILE A 54 -8.40 17.24 -12.46
C ILE A 54 -7.82 16.32 -13.54
N PRO A 55 -7.72 16.77 -14.81
CA PRO A 55 -7.15 15.98 -15.87
C PRO A 55 -5.64 15.76 -15.65
N VAL A 56 -5.17 14.54 -15.83
CA VAL A 56 -3.75 14.16 -15.72
C VAL A 56 -3.25 13.50 -17.00
N THR A 57 -1.98 13.73 -17.33
CA THR A 57 -1.33 13.08 -18.46
C THR A 57 -0.69 11.78 -18.01
N ILE A 58 -1.12 10.68 -18.63
CA ILE A 58 -0.52 9.36 -18.47
C ILE A 58 0.39 9.10 -19.67
N SER A 59 1.64 8.72 -19.41
CA SER A 59 2.60 8.33 -20.43
C SER A 59 3.20 6.97 -20.11
N MET A 60 3.56 6.21 -21.14
CA MET A 60 4.28 4.96 -20.98
C MET A 60 5.66 5.09 -21.62
N GLU A 61 6.69 4.78 -20.86
CA GLU A 61 8.08 4.91 -21.30
C GLU A 61 8.64 3.54 -21.72
N VAL A 62 9.13 3.47 -22.97
CA VAL A 62 9.90 2.31 -23.44
C VAL A 62 11.24 2.23 -22.69
N GLY A 63 11.87 3.37 -22.40
CA GLY A 63 13.13 3.47 -21.67
C GLY A 63 13.72 4.87 -21.79
N ARG A 64 14.84 5.13 -21.10
CA ARG A 64 15.56 6.42 -21.15
C ARG A 64 17.00 6.20 -21.60
N SER A 65 17.66 7.27 -22.02
CA SER A 65 19.08 7.21 -22.35
C SER A 65 19.71 8.56 -22.12
N HIS A 66 20.95 8.56 -21.61
CA HIS A 66 21.73 9.76 -21.38
C HIS A 66 22.83 9.84 -22.43
N ILE A 67 22.73 10.81 -23.34
CA ILE A 67 23.73 11.05 -24.38
C ILE A 67 24.31 12.45 -24.26
N SER A 68 25.56 12.63 -24.69
CA SER A 68 26.17 13.96 -24.72
C SER A 68 25.49 14.86 -25.76
N ILE A 69 25.50 16.18 -25.53
CA ILE A 69 24.97 17.17 -26.50
C ILE A 69 25.62 16.99 -27.88
N ARG A 70 26.91 16.64 -27.92
CA ARG A 70 27.62 16.34 -29.18
C ARG A 70 26.95 15.21 -29.96
N ASN A 71 26.64 14.10 -29.29
CA ASN A 71 26.02 12.94 -29.93
C ASN A 71 24.57 13.25 -30.35
N LEU A 72 23.82 14.01 -29.53
CA LEU A 72 22.47 14.46 -29.86
C LEU A 72 22.43 15.24 -31.18
N LEU A 73 23.36 16.18 -31.38
CA LEU A 73 23.44 17.00 -32.60
C LEU A 73 23.89 16.21 -33.84
N GLN A 74 24.43 15.00 -33.66
CA GLN A 74 24.84 14.12 -34.76
C GLN A 74 23.75 13.12 -35.17
N LEU A 75 22.63 13.07 -34.45
CA LEU A 75 21.52 12.18 -34.79
C LEU A 75 20.88 12.62 -36.12
N ASN A 76 20.68 11.64 -36.99
CA ASN A 76 20.07 11.82 -38.30
C ASN A 76 18.97 10.77 -38.50
N GLN A 77 18.21 10.89 -39.59
CA GLN A 77 17.26 9.85 -39.96
C GLN A 77 17.96 8.49 -40.07
N GLY A 78 17.44 7.50 -39.36
CA GLY A 78 18.01 6.15 -39.30
C GLY A 78 19.04 5.94 -38.17
N SER A 79 19.39 6.97 -37.39
CA SER A 79 20.18 6.76 -36.17
C SER A 79 19.40 5.91 -35.16
N VAL A 80 20.09 4.96 -34.54
CA VAL A 80 19.54 4.10 -33.47
C VAL A 80 20.15 4.54 -32.14
N VAL A 81 19.29 4.77 -31.15
CA VAL A 81 19.71 5.13 -29.78
C VAL A 81 19.36 3.98 -28.86
N GLU A 82 20.37 3.47 -28.16
CA GLU A 82 20.19 2.44 -27.14
C GLU A 82 19.59 3.07 -25.87
N LEU A 83 18.62 2.37 -25.28
CA LEU A 83 17.95 2.75 -24.04
C LEU A 83 18.51 1.92 -22.88
N ASP A 84 18.33 2.41 -21.66
CA ASP A 84 18.79 1.80 -20.42
C ASP A 84 18.00 0.53 -20.00
N ARG A 85 16.85 0.28 -20.63
CA ARG A 85 15.97 -0.85 -20.33
C ARG A 85 16.28 -2.08 -21.20
N VAL A 86 16.24 -3.25 -20.56
CA VAL A 86 16.38 -4.55 -21.23
C VAL A 86 15.06 -4.96 -21.91
N ALA A 87 15.16 -5.55 -23.10
CA ALA A 87 13.99 -6.03 -23.83
C ALA A 87 13.27 -7.16 -23.07
N GLY A 88 11.94 -7.12 -23.07
CA GLY A 88 11.09 -8.15 -22.44
C GLY A 88 10.62 -7.81 -21.02
N GLU A 89 11.12 -6.73 -20.42
CA GLU A 89 10.58 -6.20 -19.16
C GLU A 89 9.28 -5.42 -19.38
N SER A 90 8.43 -5.35 -18.35
CA SER A 90 7.26 -4.48 -18.36
C SER A 90 7.69 -3.01 -18.44
N LEU A 91 6.91 -2.22 -19.16
CA LEU A 91 7.15 -0.79 -19.36
C LEU A 91 6.66 0.04 -18.18
N ASP A 92 7.29 1.20 -17.99
CA ASP A 92 6.92 2.14 -16.93
C ASP A 92 5.72 2.96 -17.36
N VAL A 93 4.75 3.06 -16.47
CA VAL A 93 3.60 3.96 -16.64
C VAL A 93 3.75 5.11 -15.66
N MET A 94 3.85 6.30 -16.23
CA MET A 94 4.14 7.54 -15.55
C MET A 94 2.90 8.45 -15.58
N VAL A 95 2.67 9.19 -14.50
CA VAL A 95 1.68 10.27 -14.45
C VAL A 95 2.40 11.54 -14.03
N ASN A 96 2.34 12.58 -14.86
CA ASN A 96 3.06 13.85 -14.63
C ASN A 96 4.56 13.64 -14.27
N GLY A 97 5.22 12.65 -14.89
CA GLY A 97 6.62 12.33 -14.62
C GLY A 97 6.89 11.48 -13.38
N THR A 98 5.85 10.92 -12.75
CA THR A 98 5.98 10.05 -11.57
C THR A 98 5.56 8.62 -11.87
N LEU A 99 6.38 7.63 -11.48
CA LEU A 99 6.10 6.20 -11.67
C LEU A 99 4.94 5.74 -10.78
N ILE A 100 3.87 5.29 -11.42
CA ILE A 100 2.66 4.79 -10.75
C ILE A 100 2.41 3.30 -10.96
N ALA A 101 2.93 2.72 -12.04
CA ALA A 101 2.61 1.36 -12.45
C ALA A 101 3.63 0.84 -13.45
N HIS A 102 3.58 -0.48 -13.64
CA HIS A 102 4.19 -1.18 -14.76
C HIS A 102 3.09 -1.75 -15.66
N GLY A 103 3.39 -1.93 -16.95
CA GLY A 103 2.42 -2.47 -17.89
C GLY A 103 3.02 -2.93 -19.21
N GLU A 104 2.14 -3.38 -20.09
CA GLU A 104 2.49 -3.81 -21.44
C GLU A 104 1.65 -3.07 -22.48
N VAL A 105 2.24 -2.88 -23.68
CA VAL A 105 1.53 -2.32 -24.83
C VAL A 105 0.58 -3.38 -25.37
N VAL A 106 -0.70 -3.02 -25.47
CA VAL A 106 -1.70 -3.83 -26.13
C VAL A 106 -2.32 -3.06 -27.29
N VAL A 107 -2.92 -3.75 -28.25
CA VAL A 107 -3.71 -3.12 -29.31
C VAL A 107 -5.17 -3.41 -29.07
N VAL A 108 -5.99 -2.37 -29.03
CA VAL A 108 -7.45 -2.45 -28.84
C VAL A 108 -8.10 -1.56 -29.89
N ASN A 109 -8.95 -2.14 -30.75
CA ASN A 109 -9.64 -1.43 -31.83
C ASN A 109 -8.68 -0.61 -32.73
N ASP A 110 -7.59 -1.25 -33.18
CA ASP A 110 -6.51 -0.65 -33.99
C ASP A 110 -5.80 0.55 -33.34
N LYS A 111 -5.98 0.75 -32.04
CA LYS A 111 -5.30 1.77 -31.23
C LYS A 111 -4.39 1.13 -30.21
N PHE A 112 -3.31 1.81 -29.88
CA PHE A 112 -2.48 1.42 -28.75
C PHE A 112 -3.24 1.62 -27.43
N GLY A 113 -3.10 0.66 -26.54
CA GLY A 113 -3.58 0.68 -25.17
C GLY A 113 -2.49 0.21 -24.22
N ILE A 114 -2.73 0.41 -22.93
CA ILE A 114 -1.83 0.02 -21.85
C ILE A 114 -2.57 -0.99 -20.98
N ARG A 115 -2.02 -2.20 -20.83
CA ARG A 115 -2.48 -3.14 -19.81
C ARG A 115 -1.56 -3.00 -18.61
N LEU A 116 -2.12 -2.60 -17.48
CA LEU A 116 -1.37 -2.49 -16.22
C LEU A 116 -1.13 -3.88 -15.65
N THR A 117 0.11 -4.19 -15.29
CA THR A 117 0.52 -5.45 -14.66
C THR A 117 0.67 -5.30 -13.15
N ASP A 118 1.31 -4.22 -12.72
CA ASP A 118 1.52 -3.88 -11.31
C ASP A 118 1.25 -2.39 -11.10
N VAL A 119 0.55 -2.04 -10.02
CA VAL A 119 0.06 -0.68 -9.79
C VAL A 119 0.15 -0.34 -8.31
N ILE A 120 0.75 0.81 -7.99
CA ILE A 120 0.86 1.28 -6.60
C ILE A 120 -0.52 1.58 -6.00
N SER A 121 -0.60 1.57 -4.67
CA SER A 121 -1.85 1.79 -3.95
C SER A 121 -2.42 3.20 -4.18
N GLN A 122 -3.73 3.36 -4.06
CA GLN A 122 -4.40 4.66 -4.28
C GLN A 122 -3.86 5.76 -3.34
N VAL A 123 -3.59 5.41 -2.08
CA VAL A 123 -3.01 6.33 -1.09
C VAL A 123 -1.62 6.80 -1.51
N GLU A 124 -0.79 5.90 -2.05
CA GLU A 124 0.54 6.25 -2.54
C GLU A 124 0.49 7.11 -3.82
N ARG A 125 -0.48 6.89 -4.72
CA ARG A 125 -0.68 7.75 -5.90
C ARG A 125 -0.95 9.19 -5.49
N ILE A 126 -1.85 9.40 -4.54
CA ILE A 126 -2.19 10.75 -4.05
C ILE A 126 -0.99 11.42 -3.39
N LYS A 127 -0.17 10.68 -2.62
CA LYS A 127 1.06 11.21 -2.02
C LYS A 127 2.11 11.58 -3.07
N LYS A 128 2.24 10.78 -4.13
CA LYS A 128 3.21 10.99 -5.22
C LYS A 128 2.82 12.11 -6.19
N LEU A 129 1.55 12.52 -6.20
CA LEU A 129 1.00 13.56 -7.08
C LEU A 129 0.82 14.92 -6.36
N LYS A 130 1.12 15.01 -5.07
CA LYS A 130 1.23 16.28 -4.33
C LYS A 130 2.57 16.96 -4.61
#